data_AF-A0A959G135-F1
#
_entry.id   AF-A0A959G135-F1
#
_cell.length_a   1.000
_cell.length_b   1.000
_cell.length_c   1.000
_cell.angle_alpha   90.00
_cell.angle_beta   90.00
_cell.angle_gamma   90.00
#
_symmetry.space_group_name_H-M   'P 1'
#
loop_
_entity.id
_entity.type
_entity.pdbx_description
1 polymer ?
#
loop_
_entity_poly.entity_id
_entity_poly.type
_entity_poly.pdbx_seq_one_letter_code
_entity_poly.pdbx_strand_id
1 'polypeptide(L)'
;MQLLNLNEASRHKFMPAINKAGGRYSISEKLQVKGVGTAGLKYLRGLAALNYDNVYDKPVHVTLEKFRSGMGIYFRNTDVNHVLVLEAKEIDHIKIFKDLDTIAPPSNPFYKLGSLFSKEYLVLRNLLIEGEKIEFHPIEVTIQLHFNEPIVFEVNAFKPKKVINFIKSFTNINVQDNIEGFVIIP
;
A
#
# COMPACT_ATOMS: atom_id res chain seq x y z
N MET A 1 11.25 -10.55 -12.59
CA MET A 1 11.35 -9.38 -11.70
C MET A 1 12.56 -8.52 -12.08
N GLN A 2 12.38 -7.21 -12.31
CA GLN A 2 13.47 -6.28 -12.61
C GLN A 2 13.33 -4.99 -11.80
N LEU A 3 14.27 -4.74 -10.88
CA LEU A 3 14.39 -3.48 -10.17
C LEU A 3 15.27 -2.52 -10.99
N LEU A 4 14.74 -1.34 -11.30
CA LEU A 4 15.38 -0.36 -12.16
C LEU A 4 15.70 0.90 -11.37
N ASN A 5 16.97 1.33 -11.41
CA ASN A 5 17.38 2.63 -10.88
C ASN A 5 17.00 3.75 -11.85
N LEU A 6 16.24 4.74 -11.36
CA LEU A 6 15.73 5.87 -12.13
C LEU A 6 16.64 7.11 -12.09
N ASN A 7 17.74 7.10 -11.32
CA ASN A 7 18.73 8.17 -11.28
C ASN A 7 19.71 8.12 -12.48
N GLU A 8 19.75 7.01 -13.22
CA GLU A 8 20.61 6.80 -14.40
C GLU A 8 19.81 6.69 -15.72
N ALA A 9 20.52 6.53 -16.86
CA ALA A 9 20.01 6.37 -18.22
C ALA A 9 19.19 5.07 -18.47
N SER A 10 18.52 4.53 -17.45
CA SER A 10 17.74 3.28 -17.46
C SER A 10 16.37 3.43 -18.11
N ARG A 11 15.97 4.62 -18.59
CA ARG A 11 14.68 4.85 -19.26
C ARG A 11 14.43 3.87 -20.41
N HIS A 12 15.48 3.47 -21.12
CA HIS A 12 15.40 2.49 -22.21
C HIS A 12 15.07 1.07 -21.75
N LYS A 13 15.42 0.69 -20.51
CA LYS A 13 15.06 -0.61 -19.90
C LYS A 13 13.67 -0.60 -19.25
N PHE A 14 13.15 0.59 -18.95
CA PHE A 14 11.87 0.77 -18.27
C PHE A 14 10.65 0.49 -19.16
N MET A 15 10.65 1.00 -20.40
CA MET A 15 9.51 0.82 -21.31
C MET A 15 9.28 -0.66 -21.69
N PRO A 16 10.32 -1.46 -22.01
CA PRO A 16 10.14 -2.89 -22.26
C PRO A 16 9.51 -3.64 -21.07
N ALA A 17 9.92 -3.33 -19.84
CA ALA A 17 9.35 -3.95 -18.64
C ALA A 17 7.87 -3.59 -18.46
N ILE A 18 7.51 -2.32 -18.64
CA ILE A 18 6.11 -1.87 -18.60
C ILE A 18 5.27 -2.56 -19.68
N ASN A 19 5.80 -2.69 -20.90
CA ASN A 19 5.10 -3.35 -22.00
C ASN A 19 4.85 -4.84 -21.71
N LYS A 20 5.80 -5.53 -21.08
CA LYS A 20 5.59 -6.91 -20.59
C LYS A 20 4.47 -6.99 -19.56
N ALA A 21 4.32 -5.98 -18.70
CA ALA A 21 3.21 -5.85 -17.75
C ALA A 21 1.89 -5.31 -18.38
N GLY A 22 1.75 -5.36 -19.71
CA GLY A 22 0.53 -4.94 -20.44
C GLY A 22 0.44 -3.44 -20.76
N GLY A 23 1.46 -2.66 -20.43
CA GLY A 23 1.51 -1.24 -20.74
C GLY A 23 0.72 -0.35 -19.77
N ARG A 24 0.94 0.96 -19.91
CA ARG A 24 0.19 1.99 -19.17
C ARG A 24 -1.18 2.25 -19.79
N TYR A 25 -2.15 2.53 -18.93
CA TYR A 25 -3.43 3.09 -19.34
C TYR A 25 -3.25 4.51 -19.92
N SER A 26 -3.99 4.80 -20.98
CA SER A 26 -4.17 6.15 -21.52
C SER A 26 -4.99 7.02 -20.55
N ILE A 27 -4.99 8.34 -20.76
CA ILE A 27 -5.70 9.28 -19.88
C ILE A 27 -7.21 8.97 -19.83
N SER A 28 -7.83 8.66 -20.98
CA SER A 28 -9.25 8.30 -21.04
C SER A 28 -9.57 7.03 -20.25
N GLU A 29 -8.74 6.00 -20.37
CA GLU A 29 -8.88 4.77 -19.58
C GLU A 29 -8.70 5.03 -18.08
N LYS A 30 -7.74 5.88 -17.70
CA LYS A 30 -7.49 6.25 -16.29
C LYS A 30 -8.72 6.86 -15.62
N LEU A 31 -9.47 7.68 -16.36
CA LEU A 31 -10.72 8.27 -15.87
C LEU A 31 -11.81 7.21 -15.67
N GLN A 32 -11.91 6.24 -16.59
CA GLN A 32 -12.90 5.16 -16.51
C GLN A 32 -12.62 4.19 -15.35
N VAL A 33 -11.35 3.81 -15.16
CA VAL A 33 -10.95 2.90 -14.06
C VAL A 33 -10.78 3.61 -12.71
N LYS A 34 -11.15 4.91 -12.63
CA LYS A 34 -11.13 5.75 -11.42
C LYS A 34 -9.77 5.80 -10.72
N GLY A 35 -8.71 5.90 -11.53
CA GLY A 35 -7.34 6.06 -11.06
C GLY A 35 -6.49 4.79 -11.22
N VAL A 36 -5.23 4.99 -11.59
CA VAL A 36 -4.25 3.92 -11.83
C VAL A 36 -3.05 4.03 -10.92
N GLY A 37 -3.09 4.88 -9.89
CA GLY A 37 -2.00 4.94 -8.93
C GLY A 37 -2.45 5.35 -7.53
N THR A 38 -1.70 4.88 -6.53
CA THR A 38 -1.87 5.28 -5.13
C THR A 38 -0.52 5.51 -4.49
N ALA A 39 -0.45 6.54 -3.64
CA ALA A 39 0.69 6.83 -2.79
C ALA A 39 0.30 6.61 -1.31
N GLY A 40 1.22 6.91 -0.40
CA GLY A 40 1.01 6.77 1.05
C GLY A 40 1.35 5.38 1.57
N LEU A 41 2.28 4.70 0.90
CA LEU A 41 2.90 3.47 1.38
C LEU A 41 4.34 3.80 1.81
N LYS A 42 4.84 3.09 2.81
CA LYS A 42 6.24 3.11 3.25
C LYS A 42 6.80 1.71 3.08
N TYR A 43 7.94 1.59 2.42
CA TYR A 43 8.62 0.30 2.27
C TYR A 43 9.17 -0.19 3.61
N LEU A 44 8.99 -1.48 3.90
CA LEU A 44 9.55 -2.12 5.09
C LEU A 44 10.64 -3.12 4.71
N ARG A 45 10.39 -4.05 3.79
CA ARG A 45 11.32 -5.14 3.42
C ARG A 45 10.96 -5.89 2.14
N GLY A 46 11.86 -6.79 1.70
CA GLY A 46 11.62 -7.75 0.60
C GLY A 46 12.43 -7.51 -0.69
N LEU A 47 13.30 -6.50 -0.72
CA LEU A 47 14.21 -6.21 -1.83
C LEU A 47 15.62 -6.00 -1.30
N ALA A 48 16.50 -6.99 -1.49
CA ALA A 48 17.89 -6.95 -1.02
C ALA A 48 18.70 -5.74 -1.52
N ALA A 49 18.37 -5.21 -2.70
CA ALA A 49 19.03 -4.03 -3.27
C ALA A 49 18.63 -2.70 -2.60
N LEU A 50 17.54 -2.68 -1.84
CA LEU A 50 17.14 -1.53 -1.02
C LEU A 50 17.69 -1.77 0.39
N ASN A 51 18.92 -1.29 0.61
CA ASN A 51 19.69 -1.54 1.83
C ASN A 51 18.87 -1.20 3.09
N TYR A 52 18.82 -2.13 4.06
CA TYR A 52 17.92 -2.07 5.21
C TYR A 52 18.18 -0.84 6.11
N ASP A 53 19.44 -0.45 6.28
CA ASP A 53 19.84 0.70 7.10
C ASP A 53 19.24 2.03 6.59
N ASN A 54 19.07 2.17 5.27
CA ASN A 54 18.44 3.36 4.68
C ASN A 54 16.94 3.45 5.00
N VAL A 55 16.26 2.34 5.29
CA VAL A 55 14.80 2.30 5.47
C VAL A 55 14.38 2.88 6.83
N TYR A 56 15.22 2.70 7.86
CA TYR A 56 14.95 3.19 9.21
C TYR A 56 15.35 4.65 9.40
N ASP A 57 16.49 5.07 8.85
CA ASP A 57 16.96 6.46 8.96
C ASP A 57 16.27 7.41 7.96
N LYS A 58 15.93 6.90 6.76
CA LYS A 58 15.32 7.69 5.68
C LYS A 58 14.16 6.91 5.03
N PRO A 59 12.93 7.03 5.55
CA PRO A 59 11.78 6.29 5.06
C PRO A 59 11.64 6.31 3.53
N VAL A 60 11.59 5.13 2.91
CA VAL A 60 11.37 5.00 1.47
C VAL A 60 9.88 5.02 1.19
N HIS A 61 9.41 6.11 0.58
CA HIS A 61 8.03 6.27 0.16
C HIS A 61 7.75 5.45 -1.08
N VAL A 62 6.59 4.80 -1.09
CA VAL A 62 6.16 3.92 -2.16
C VAL A 62 4.90 4.45 -2.83
N THR A 63 4.94 4.47 -4.16
CA THR A 63 3.77 4.70 -5.02
C THR A 63 3.54 3.47 -5.87
N LEU A 64 2.31 2.98 -5.90
CA LEU A 64 1.90 1.90 -6.79
C LEU A 64 1.24 2.49 -8.03
N GLU A 65 1.48 1.88 -9.18
CA GLU A 65 0.78 2.13 -10.43
C GLU A 65 0.21 0.82 -10.98
N LYS A 66 -1.03 0.84 -11.44
CA LYS A 66 -1.71 -0.27 -12.09
C LYS A 66 -1.37 -0.25 -13.58
N PHE A 67 -0.90 -1.38 -14.09
CA PHE A 67 -0.76 -1.66 -15.52
C PHE A 67 -1.84 -2.64 -15.98
N ARG A 68 -2.03 -2.80 -17.29
CA ARG A 68 -3.12 -3.67 -17.80
C ARG A 68 -2.98 -5.13 -17.38
N SER A 69 -1.75 -5.60 -17.19
CA SER A 69 -1.43 -6.99 -16.84
C SER A 69 -0.38 -7.09 -15.74
N GLY A 70 -0.35 -6.11 -14.82
CA GLY A 70 0.64 -6.06 -13.76
C GLY A 70 0.62 -4.76 -12.97
N MET A 71 1.74 -4.45 -12.32
CA MET A 71 1.91 -3.22 -11.53
C MET A 71 3.33 -2.67 -11.60
N GLY A 72 3.43 -1.36 -11.37
CA GLY A 72 4.68 -0.67 -11.08
C GLY A 72 4.73 -0.28 -9.61
N ILE A 73 5.87 -0.47 -8.97
CA ILE A 73 6.14 -0.09 -7.58
C ILE A 73 7.31 0.87 -7.60
N TYR A 74 7.05 2.14 -7.33
CA TYR A 74 8.05 3.20 -7.31
C TYR A 74 8.51 3.44 -5.88
N PHE A 75 9.82 3.38 -5.66
CA PHE A 75 10.48 3.54 -4.36
C PHE A 75 11.27 4.84 -4.37
N ARG A 76 10.99 5.74 -3.42
CA ARG A 76 11.62 7.07 -3.40
C ARG A 76 11.95 7.58 -1.99
N ASN A 77 13.18 8.02 -1.81
CA ASN A 77 13.59 8.97 -0.77
C ASN A 77 14.67 9.91 -1.35
N THR A 78 15.52 10.53 -0.54
CA THR A 78 16.61 11.40 -1.04
C THR A 78 17.69 10.64 -1.82
N ASP A 79 17.90 9.37 -1.50
CA ASP A 79 19.03 8.56 -1.99
C ASP A 79 18.57 7.42 -2.92
N VAL A 80 17.30 7.01 -2.77
CA VAL A 80 16.64 5.92 -3.47
C VAL A 80 15.68 6.51 -4.49
N ASN A 81 15.80 6.08 -5.74
CA ASN A 81 14.82 6.37 -6.79
C ASN A 81 14.76 5.16 -7.71
N HIS A 82 13.94 4.18 -7.36
CA HIS A 82 13.83 2.91 -8.07
C HIS A 82 12.40 2.63 -8.51
N VAL A 83 12.26 1.77 -9.50
CA VAL A 83 10.97 1.19 -9.87
C VAL A 83 11.11 -0.31 -10.07
N LEU A 84 10.19 -1.06 -9.48
CA LEU A 84 9.98 -2.46 -9.77
C LEU A 84 8.76 -2.60 -10.65
N VAL A 85 8.88 -3.35 -11.74
CA VAL A 85 7.74 -3.71 -12.58
C VAL A 85 7.48 -5.20 -12.42
N LEU A 86 6.25 -5.56 -12.13
CA LEU A 86 5.79 -6.92 -11.92
C LEU A 86 4.64 -7.23 -12.88
N GLU A 87 4.75 -8.32 -13.63
CA GLU A 87 3.61 -8.94 -14.28
C GLU A 87 2.71 -9.59 -13.23
N ALA A 88 1.39 -9.63 -13.46
CA ALA A 88 0.46 -10.23 -12.51
C ALA A 88 0.74 -11.71 -12.25
N LYS A 89 1.26 -12.43 -13.25
CA LYS A 89 1.69 -13.83 -13.13
C LYS A 89 2.90 -14.06 -12.22
N GLU A 90 3.62 -13.00 -11.86
CA GLU A 90 4.75 -13.08 -10.90
C GLU A 90 4.28 -12.94 -9.45
N ILE A 91 2.99 -12.61 -9.23
CA ILE A 91 2.41 -12.32 -7.93
C ILE A 91 1.47 -13.46 -7.55
N ASP A 92 1.75 -14.15 -6.44
CA ASP A 92 0.88 -15.20 -5.93
C ASP A 92 -0.41 -14.61 -5.36
N HIS A 93 -0.26 -13.65 -4.45
CA HIS A 93 -1.35 -12.92 -3.82
C HIS A 93 -0.83 -11.64 -3.16
N ILE A 94 -1.77 -10.75 -2.83
CA ILE A 94 -1.52 -9.59 -1.99
C ILE A 94 -2.32 -9.76 -0.71
N LYS A 95 -1.65 -9.69 0.44
CA LYS A 95 -2.28 -9.72 1.76
C LYS A 95 -2.28 -8.31 2.36
N ILE A 96 -3.45 -7.83 2.75
CA ILE A 96 -3.61 -6.61 3.55
C ILE A 96 -3.93 -7.07 4.97
N PHE A 97 -3.10 -6.68 5.93
CA PHE A 97 -3.22 -7.15 7.31
C PHE A 97 -3.16 -5.98 8.28
N LYS A 98 -3.93 -6.08 9.36
CA LYS A 98 -3.85 -5.15 10.49
C LYS A 98 -4.25 -5.89 11.77
N ASP A 99 -3.39 -5.82 12.78
CA ASP A 99 -3.71 -6.24 14.14
C ASP A 99 -4.76 -5.32 14.79
N LEU A 100 -5.50 -5.88 15.76
CA LEU A 100 -6.50 -5.16 16.56
C LEU A 100 -5.89 -3.94 17.24
N ASP A 101 -6.53 -2.78 17.09
CA ASP A 101 -6.17 -1.64 17.93
C ASP A 101 -6.71 -1.80 19.35
N THR A 102 -6.01 -1.20 20.31
CA THR A 102 -6.50 -1.06 21.68
C THR A 102 -7.01 0.37 21.85
N ILE A 103 -8.28 0.51 22.24
CA ILE A 103 -8.90 1.81 22.51
C ILE A 103 -9.50 1.88 23.91
N ALA A 104 -9.53 3.08 24.48
CA ALA A 104 -10.34 3.37 25.65
C ALA A 104 -11.82 3.52 25.24
N PRO A 105 -12.78 3.47 26.18
CA PRO A 105 -14.19 3.68 25.89
C PRO A 105 -14.43 5.03 25.20
N PRO A 106 -14.99 5.07 23.98
CA PRO A 106 -15.13 6.32 23.24
C PRO A 106 -16.07 7.31 23.95
N SER A 107 -15.52 8.44 24.36
CA SER A 107 -16.21 9.57 24.96
C SER A 107 -16.61 10.62 23.92
N ASN A 108 -15.83 10.75 22.82
CA ASN A 108 -16.03 11.78 21.81
C ASN A 108 -17.43 11.72 21.15
N PRO A 109 -18.24 12.81 21.23
CA PRO A 109 -19.53 12.89 20.55
C PRO A 109 -19.47 12.63 19.05
N PHE A 110 -18.39 13.04 18.37
CA PHE A 110 -18.23 12.79 16.93
C PHE A 110 -18.03 11.31 16.62
N TYR A 111 -17.31 10.57 17.46
CA TYR A 111 -17.17 9.13 17.31
C TYR A 111 -18.53 8.44 17.49
N LYS A 112 -19.27 8.80 18.54
CA LYS A 112 -20.62 8.28 18.81
C LYS A 112 -21.57 8.55 17.64
N LEU A 113 -21.62 9.79 17.17
CA LEU A 113 -22.42 10.16 16.01
C LEU A 113 -21.98 9.40 14.74
N GLY A 114 -20.68 9.35 14.47
CA GLY A 114 -20.11 8.64 13.34
C GLY A 114 -20.45 7.15 13.33
N SER A 115 -20.46 6.50 14.50
CA SER A 115 -20.81 5.09 14.67
C SER A 115 -22.26 4.76 14.30
N LEU A 116 -23.16 5.76 14.31
CA LEU A 116 -24.54 5.60 13.83
C LEU A 116 -24.62 5.55 12.30
N PHE A 117 -23.68 6.19 11.60
CA PHE A 117 -23.68 6.32 10.14
C PHE A 117 -22.70 5.39 9.42
N SER A 118 -21.68 4.90 10.11
CA SER A 118 -20.68 4.00 9.54
C SER A 118 -20.29 2.92 10.54
N LYS A 119 -20.20 1.67 10.07
CA LYS A 119 -19.64 0.55 10.84
C LYS A 119 -18.15 0.34 10.53
N GLU A 120 -17.57 1.15 9.65
CA GLU A 120 -16.19 0.95 9.21
C GLU A 120 -15.19 1.51 10.20
N TYR A 121 -14.47 0.62 10.87
CA TYR A 121 -13.50 0.98 11.89
C TYR A 121 -12.44 1.99 11.40
N LEU A 122 -11.87 1.79 10.20
CA LEU A 122 -10.86 2.71 9.65
C LEU A 122 -11.36 4.13 9.41
N VAL A 123 -12.67 4.33 9.31
CA VAL A 123 -13.29 5.66 9.25
C VAL A 123 -13.49 6.18 10.67
N LEU A 124 -14.11 5.37 11.54
CA LEU A 124 -14.44 5.74 12.91
C LEU A 124 -13.21 6.07 13.76
N ARG A 125 -12.10 5.35 13.59
CA ARG A 125 -10.86 5.57 14.37
C ARG A 125 -10.26 6.97 14.21
N ASN A 126 -10.56 7.66 13.11
CA ASN A 126 -10.14 9.05 12.90
C ASN A 126 -10.93 10.05 13.75
N LEU A 127 -12.06 9.62 14.32
CA LEU A 127 -12.91 10.40 15.21
C LEU A 127 -12.56 10.19 16.69
N LEU A 128 -11.62 9.29 17.01
CA LEU A 128 -11.12 9.13 18.38
C LEU A 128 -10.20 10.29 18.74
N ILE A 129 -10.30 10.78 19.97
CA ILE A 129 -9.34 11.75 20.53
C ILE A 129 -8.06 11.04 20.99
N GLU A 130 -6.98 11.79 21.21
CA GLU A 130 -5.67 11.21 21.52
C GLU A 130 -5.68 10.30 22.76
N GLY A 131 -6.33 10.72 23.85
CA GLY A 131 -6.46 9.92 25.06
C GLY A 131 -7.29 8.63 24.92
N GLU A 132 -8.00 8.45 23.81
CA GLU A 132 -8.75 7.22 23.51
C GLU A 132 -7.93 6.21 22.71
N LYS A 133 -6.77 6.61 22.17
CA LYS A 133 -5.91 5.80 21.32
C LYS A 133 -4.79 5.19 22.17
N ILE A 134 -5.05 4.00 22.74
CA ILE A 134 -4.09 3.33 23.62
C ILE A 134 -2.96 2.71 22.79
N GLU A 135 -3.31 1.87 21.82
CA GLU A 135 -2.33 1.17 20.98
C GLU A 135 -2.86 1.04 19.56
N PHE A 136 -2.12 1.63 18.60
CA PHE A 136 -2.54 1.70 17.21
C PHE A 136 -1.55 0.95 16.33
N HIS A 137 -1.97 -0.21 15.84
CA HIS A 137 -1.16 -1.04 14.97
C HIS A 137 -1.19 -0.54 13.51
N PRO A 138 -0.07 -0.66 12.77
CA PRO A 138 -0.01 -0.29 11.37
C PRO A 138 -0.89 -1.21 10.51
N ILE A 139 -1.24 -0.74 9.31
CA ILE A 139 -1.81 -1.59 8.27
C ILE A 139 -0.67 -2.00 7.35
N GLU A 140 -0.41 -3.30 7.26
CA GLU A 140 0.61 -3.85 6.38
C GLU A 140 0.01 -4.34 5.06
N VAL A 141 0.75 -4.12 3.97
CA VAL A 141 0.49 -4.69 2.65
C VAL A 141 1.67 -5.57 2.29
N THR A 142 1.41 -6.86 2.11
CA THR A 142 2.41 -7.85 1.71
C THR A 142 2.09 -8.34 0.30
N ILE A 143 3.03 -8.16 -0.62
CA ILE A 143 2.95 -8.72 -1.98
C ILE A 143 3.80 -10.00 -2.00
N GLN A 144 3.14 -11.14 -2.06
CA GLN A 144 3.80 -12.44 -2.19
C GLN A 144 4.14 -12.70 -3.65
N LEU A 145 5.41 -13.00 -3.91
CA LEU A 145 5.95 -13.25 -5.24
C LEU A 145 6.28 -14.72 -5.44
N HIS A 146 6.20 -15.18 -6.70
CA HIS A 146 6.65 -16.52 -7.07
C HIS A 146 8.17 -16.64 -6.81
N PHE A 147 8.56 -17.61 -5.98
CA PHE A 147 9.96 -17.98 -5.69
C PHE A 147 10.87 -16.83 -5.19
N ASN A 148 10.30 -15.79 -4.59
CA ASN A 148 11.05 -14.67 -4.02
C ASN A 148 10.52 -14.30 -2.63
N GLU A 149 11.31 -13.52 -1.88
CA GLU A 149 10.85 -12.93 -0.64
C GLU A 149 9.63 -12.01 -0.87
N PRO A 150 8.68 -11.99 0.07
CA PRO A 150 7.54 -11.08 -0.01
C PRO A 150 8.00 -9.64 0.15
N ILE A 151 7.41 -8.74 -0.64
CA ILE A 151 7.63 -7.30 -0.50
C ILE A 151 6.58 -6.74 0.46
N VAL A 152 7.04 -6.08 1.52
CA VAL A 152 6.17 -5.61 2.61
C VAL A 152 6.21 -4.10 2.71
N PHE A 153 5.03 -3.51 2.87
CA PHE A 153 4.80 -2.08 3.03
C PHE A 153 3.91 -1.79 4.23
N GLU A 154 4.08 -0.61 4.82
CA GLU A 154 3.15 -0.01 5.77
C GLU A 154 2.28 1.04 5.06
N VAL A 155 0.98 1.07 5.33
CA VAL A 155 0.08 2.14 4.86
C VAL A 155 0.20 3.34 5.79
N ASN A 156 0.98 4.34 5.36
CA ASN A 156 1.16 5.62 6.05
C ASN A 156 0.25 6.74 5.51
N ALA A 157 -0.84 6.37 4.83
CA ALA A 157 -1.78 7.33 4.26
C ALA A 157 -2.79 7.80 5.31
N PHE A 158 -3.06 9.12 5.36
CA PHE A 158 -4.14 9.68 6.20
C PHE A 158 -5.52 9.06 5.89
N LYS A 159 -5.73 8.62 4.65
CA LYS A 159 -6.95 7.91 4.21
C LYS A 159 -6.59 6.48 3.77
N PRO A 160 -6.35 5.54 4.70
CA PRO A 160 -5.88 4.19 4.38
C PRO A 160 -6.85 3.42 3.48
N LYS A 161 -8.17 3.68 3.63
CA LYS A 161 -9.21 3.07 2.79
C LYS A 161 -9.01 3.33 1.29
N LYS A 162 -8.46 4.49 0.90
CA LYS A 162 -8.17 4.79 -0.52
C LYS A 162 -7.09 3.86 -1.07
N VAL A 163 -6.05 3.60 -0.28
CA VAL A 163 -4.97 2.68 -0.64
C VAL A 163 -5.48 1.24 -0.72
N ILE A 164 -6.26 0.81 0.28
CA ILE A 164 -6.87 -0.52 0.31
C ILE A 164 -7.78 -0.74 -0.90
N ASN A 165 -8.68 0.20 -1.20
CA ASN A 165 -9.57 0.10 -2.35
C ASN A 165 -8.80 0.08 -3.68
N PHE A 166 -7.69 0.82 -3.78
CA PHE A 166 -6.82 0.76 -4.95
C PHE A 166 -6.20 -0.64 -5.12
N ILE A 167 -5.68 -1.24 -4.05
CA ILE A 167 -5.11 -2.60 -4.09
C ILE A 167 -6.19 -3.63 -4.43
N LYS A 168 -7.39 -3.51 -3.86
CA LYS A 168 -8.54 -4.38 -4.21
C LYS A 168 -9.01 -4.21 -5.66
N SER A 169 -8.59 -3.16 -6.36
CA SER A 169 -8.94 -2.95 -7.77
C SER A 169 -8.14 -3.85 -8.73
N PHE A 170 -7.10 -4.56 -8.27
CA PHE A 170 -6.34 -5.51 -9.08
C PHE A 170 -7.12 -6.82 -9.26
N THR A 171 -8.03 -6.85 -10.23
CA THR A 171 -8.94 -7.98 -10.49
C THR A 171 -8.24 -9.25 -10.99
N ASN A 172 -7.00 -9.13 -11.44
CA ASN A 172 -6.17 -10.21 -11.98
C ASN A 172 -5.18 -10.78 -10.94
N ILE A 173 -5.25 -10.34 -9.69
CA ILE A 173 -4.39 -10.78 -8.60
C ILE A 173 -5.30 -11.14 -7.42
N ASN A 174 -5.02 -12.25 -6.73
CA ASN A 174 -5.75 -12.59 -5.53
C ASN A 174 -5.41 -11.60 -4.41
N VAL A 175 -6.39 -10.84 -3.92
CA VAL A 175 -6.22 -9.90 -2.83
C VAL A 175 -6.98 -10.40 -1.62
N GLN A 176 -6.24 -10.69 -0.55
CA GLN A 176 -6.78 -11.09 0.75
C GLN A 176 -6.69 -9.91 1.71
N ASP A 177 -7.74 -9.64 2.46
CA ASP A 177 -7.71 -8.63 3.51
C ASP A 177 -8.21 -9.18 4.84
N ASN A 178 -7.40 -9.00 5.87
CA ASN A 178 -7.80 -9.14 7.27
C ASN A 178 -7.48 -7.82 7.98
N ILE A 179 -8.46 -6.93 7.97
CA ILE A 179 -8.39 -5.66 8.68
C ILE A 179 -9.24 -5.82 9.93
N GLU A 180 -8.59 -6.18 11.02
CA GLU A 180 -9.27 -6.34 12.30
C GLU A 180 -9.62 -4.95 12.88
N GLY A 181 -10.66 -4.94 13.71
CA GLY A 181 -11.18 -3.73 14.32
C GLY A 181 -10.35 -3.28 15.51
N PHE A 182 -10.95 -3.39 16.69
CA PHE A 182 -10.35 -2.96 17.93
C PHE A 182 -10.88 -3.76 19.11
N VAL A 183 -10.15 -3.72 20.22
CA VAL A 183 -10.58 -4.17 21.55
C VAL A 183 -10.71 -2.94 22.44
N ILE A 184 -11.77 -2.91 23.26
CA ILE A 184 -11.97 -1.87 24.27
C ILE A 184 -11.41 -2.40 25.60
N ILE A 185 -10.53 -1.63 26.22
CA ILE A 185 -10.10 -1.88 27.61
C ILE A 185 -10.82 -0.86 28.51
N PRO A 186 -11.50 -1.32 29.58
CA PRO A 186 -12.28 -0.46 30.48
C PRO A 186 -11.43 0.54 31.28
#